data_AF-A0A166SHP9-F1
#
_entry.id   AF-A0A166SHP9-F1
#
_cell.length_a   1.000
_cell.length_b   1.000
_cell.length_c   1.000
_cell.angle_alpha   90.00
_cell.angle_beta   90.00
_cell.angle_gamma   90.00
#
_symmetry.space_group_name_H-M   'P 1'
#
loop_
_entity.id
_entity.type
_entity.pdbx_description
1 polymer ?
#
loop_
_entity_poly.entity_id
_entity_poly.type
_entity_poly.pdbx_seq_one_letter_code
_entity_poly.pdbx_strand_id
1 'polypeptide(L)'
;YDPAGLMKFGGFKRAMFGHTSGPIFGSDTGSKVCIKQAFYAKKGQPNTRHIYEPAAQMDYLTQDINCSRWADASMQFVYDFVNEQPPAENNGGRSALEIPQLRFVRTALAIAENDDHETYLLEEVIDEKQDGPFVKYINNNSAAPAPLASADRAYIGKFLSFAQHVQYTKTGGRTLLTDAQIITHP
;
A
#
# COMPACT_ATOMS: atom_id res chain seq x y z
N TYR A 1 11.00 16.78 -9.14
CA TYR A 1 9.83 17.49 -8.59
C TYR A 1 9.16 18.25 -9.72
N ASP A 2 7.88 18.01 -9.99
CA ASP A 2 7.09 18.82 -10.93
C ASP A 2 6.15 19.73 -10.11
N PRO A 3 6.47 21.02 -9.95
CA PRO A 3 5.66 21.96 -9.18
C PRO A 3 4.26 22.19 -9.76
N ALA A 4 4.01 21.83 -11.03
CA ALA A 4 2.72 21.98 -11.70
C ALA A 4 1.83 20.72 -11.59
N GLY A 5 2.35 19.64 -11.00
CA GLY A 5 1.62 18.38 -10.83
C GLY A 5 0.39 18.54 -9.93
N LEU A 6 -0.73 17.92 -10.32
CA LEU A 6 -1.96 17.89 -9.53
C LEU A 6 -1.73 17.21 -8.17
N MET A 7 -1.78 18.01 -7.11
CA MET A 7 -1.72 17.53 -5.73
C MET A 7 -3.00 16.77 -5.37
N LYS A 8 -2.87 15.51 -4.96
CA LYS A 8 -3.98 14.68 -4.47
C LYS A 8 -4.02 14.71 -2.94
N PHE A 9 -5.22 14.60 -2.37
CA PHE A 9 -5.41 14.59 -0.91
C PHE A 9 -6.14 13.32 -0.47
N GLY A 10 -5.57 12.64 0.53
CA GLY A 10 -6.27 11.62 1.30
C GLY A 10 -6.85 12.21 2.59
N GLY A 11 -7.15 11.33 3.56
CA GLY A 11 -7.66 11.75 4.87
C GLY A 11 -6.64 12.51 5.73
N PHE A 12 -5.37 12.11 5.67
CA PHE A 12 -4.30 12.62 6.55
C PHE A 12 -3.01 13.00 5.83
N LYS A 13 -2.93 12.76 4.52
CA LYS A 13 -1.71 12.99 3.72
C LYS A 13 -2.06 13.63 2.39
N ARG A 14 -1.18 14.50 1.91
CA ARG A 14 -1.17 14.94 0.51
C ARG A 14 -0.20 14.09 -0.28
N ALA A 15 -0.46 13.90 -1.56
CA ALA A 15 0.36 13.16 -2.50
C ALA A 15 0.64 14.02 -3.74
N MET A 16 1.89 13.98 -4.20
CA MET A 16 2.38 14.60 -5.43
C MET A 16 3.11 13.54 -6.22
N PHE A 17 3.17 13.68 -7.54
CA PHE A 17 3.85 12.72 -8.41
C PHE A 17 5.07 13.38 -9.02
N GLY A 18 6.17 12.66 -9.12
CA GLY A 18 7.42 13.19 -9.62
C GLY A 18 8.36 12.11 -10.14
N HIS A 19 9.59 12.53 -10.39
CA HIS A 19 10.66 11.66 -10.85
C HIS A 19 11.93 11.93 -10.03
N THR A 20 12.70 10.87 -9.80
CA THR A 20 14.07 10.88 -9.27
C THR A 20 15.08 10.82 -10.43
N SER A 21 16.35 11.10 -10.15
CA SER A 21 17.43 11.00 -11.16
C SER A 21 17.76 9.56 -11.57
N GLY A 22 17.40 8.59 -10.72
CA GLY A 22 17.54 7.16 -10.97
C GLY A 22 16.56 6.35 -10.13
N PRO A 23 16.43 5.05 -10.39
CA PRO A 23 15.52 4.18 -9.65
C PRO A 23 15.90 4.10 -8.17
N ILE A 24 14.93 4.34 -7.28
CA ILE A 24 15.13 4.29 -5.82
C ILE A 24 14.65 2.98 -5.20
N PHE A 25 13.68 2.32 -5.84
CA PHE A 25 13.06 1.11 -5.29
C PHE A 25 13.55 -0.18 -5.95
N GLY A 26 14.49 -0.10 -6.89
CA GLY A 26 15.01 -1.24 -7.67
C GLY A 26 15.03 -0.93 -9.16
N SER A 27 15.89 -1.60 -9.94
CA SER A 27 16.05 -1.34 -11.38
C SER A 27 14.78 -1.56 -12.20
N ASP A 28 13.87 -2.37 -11.68
CA ASP A 28 12.53 -2.69 -12.17
C ASP A 28 11.50 -1.55 -12.03
N THR A 29 11.72 -0.61 -11.10
CA THR A 29 10.68 0.34 -10.65
C THR A 29 10.68 1.69 -11.36
N GLY A 30 11.54 1.88 -12.37
CA GLY A 30 11.70 3.16 -13.06
C GLY A 30 12.09 4.31 -12.11
N SER A 31 11.96 5.56 -12.57
CA SER A 31 12.27 6.76 -11.78
C SER A 31 11.03 7.50 -11.24
N LYS A 32 9.83 7.01 -11.53
CA LYS A 32 8.57 7.63 -11.09
C LYS A 32 8.36 7.38 -9.60
N VAL A 33 7.99 8.43 -8.87
CA VAL A 33 7.73 8.36 -7.43
C VAL A 33 6.47 9.13 -7.05
N CYS A 34 5.73 8.58 -6.09
CA CYS A 34 4.69 9.28 -5.36
C CYS A 34 5.32 9.85 -4.09
N ILE A 35 5.21 11.16 -3.90
CA ILE A 35 5.78 11.91 -2.79
C ILE A 35 4.64 12.33 -1.87
N LYS A 36 4.69 11.92 -0.59
CA LYS A 36 3.65 12.19 0.40
C LYS A 36 4.18 13.00 1.59
N GLN A 37 3.29 13.82 2.13
CA GLN A 37 3.49 14.52 3.40
C GLN A 37 2.21 14.43 4.25
N ALA A 38 2.39 14.25 5.55
CA ALA A 38 1.28 14.25 6.49
C ALA A 38 0.77 15.68 6.74
N PHE A 39 -0.51 15.81 7.05
CA PHE A 39 -1.10 17.07 7.46
C PHE A 39 -2.09 16.85 8.61
N TYR A 40 -2.42 17.95 9.30
CA TYR A 40 -3.48 17.98 10.30
C TYR A 40 -4.40 19.17 10.08
N ALA A 41 -5.62 19.07 10.60
CA ALA A 41 -6.54 20.20 10.71
C ALA A 41 -6.50 20.75 12.13
N LYS A 42 -6.46 22.08 12.28
CA LYS A 42 -6.53 22.71 13.60
C LYS A 42 -7.95 22.61 14.17
N LYS A 43 -8.06 22.51 15.49
CA LYS A 43 -9.35 22.55 16.19
C LYS A 43 -10.09 23.85 15.83
N GLY A 44 -11.33 23.72 15.37
CA GLY A 44 -12.14 24.85 14.89
C GLY A 44 -11.89 25.25 13.43
N GLN A 45 -10.96 24.60 12.72
CA GLN A 45 -10.66 24.86 11.31
C GLN A 45 -10.55 23.53 10.51
N PRO A 46 -11.61 22.71 10.45
CA PRO A 46 -11.56 21.37 9.85
C PRO A 46 -11.24 21.35 8.36
N ASN A 47 -11.45 22.48 7.67
CA ASN A 47 -11.17 22.62 6.24
C ASN A 47 -9.74 23.10 5.94
N THR A 48 -8.91 23.30 6.97
CA THR A 48 -7.50 23.67 6.82
C THR A 48 -6.62 22.44 6.89
N ARG A 49 -5.53 22.44 6.11
CA ARG A 49 -4.53 21.39 6.09
C ARG A 49 -3.17 22.00 6.35
N HIS A 50 -2.65 21.77 7.54
CA HIS A 50 -1.34 22.22 7.97
C HIS A 50 -0.37 21.06 7.88
N ILE A 51 0.74 21.26 7.16
CA ILE A 51 1.82 20.27 7.09
C ILE A 51 2.48 20.20 8.47
N TYR A 52 2.78 18.99 8.94
CA TYR A 52 3.57 18.84 10.16
C TYR A 52 4.98 19.40 9.96
N GLU A 53 5.55 19.92 11.04
CA GLU A 53 6.97 20.32 11.08
C GLU A 53 7.89 19.11 10.83
N PRO A 54 9.14 19.31 10.36
CA PRO A 54 10.03 18.24 9.91
C PRO A 54 10.19 17.07 10.90
N ALA A 55 10.43 17.34 12.18
CA ALA A 55 10.58 16.29 13.19
C ALA A 55 9.30 15.45 13.34
N ALA A 56 8.12 16.10 13.36
CA ALA A 56 6.85 15.40 13.44
C ALA A 56 6.53 14.65 12.13
N GLN A 57 6.88 15.19 10.95
CA GLN A 57 6.80 14.44 9.69
C GLN A 57 7.62 13.17 9.76
N MET A 58 8.87 13.25 10.22
CA MET A 58 9.75 12.10 10.32
C MET A 58 9.15 10.99 11.17
N ASP A 59 8.59 11.32 12.33
CA ASP A 59 7.92 10.35 13.20
C ASP A 59 6.71 9.70 12.50
N TYR A 60 5.81 10.52 11.95
CA TYR A 60 4.60 10.02 11.27
C TYR A 60 4.92 9.16 10.06
N LEU A 61 5.87 9.58 9.23
CA LEU A 61 6.19 8.90 7.97
C LEU A 61 7.04 7.65 8.22
N THR A 62 7.89 7.63 9.25
CA THR A 62 8.60 6.42 9.68
C THR A 62 7.62 5.34 10.16
N GLN A 63 6.56 5.74 10.88
CA GLN A 63 5.50 4.81 11.26
C GLN A 63 4.81 4.20 10.03
N ASP A 64 4.48 5.01 9.03
CA ASP A 64 3.91 4.53 7.76
C ASP A 64 4.83 3.53 7.04
N ILE A 65 6.14 3.81 6.97
CA ILE A 65 7.13 2.92 6.37
C ILE A 65 7.19 1.60 7.14
N ASN A 66 7.22 1.64 8.47
CA ASN A 66 7.22 0.44 9.30
C ASN A 66 5.94 -0.38 9.07
N CYS A 67 4.77 0.27 9.03
CA CYS A 67 3.50 -0.40 8.72
C CYS A 67 3.53 -1.06 7.33
N SER A 68 4.07 -0.39 6.32
CA SER A 68 4.25 -0.96 4.97
C SER A 68 5.17 -2.18 4.98
N ARG A 69 6.27 -2.16 5.74
CA ARG A 69 7.18 -3.32 5.89
C ARG A 69 6.54 -4.49 6.62
N TRP A 70 5.79 -4.23 7.69
CA TRP A 70 5.02 -5.26 8.38
C TRP A 70 3.92 -5.84 7.49
N ALA A 71 3.30 -5.01 6.65
CA ALA A 71 2.29 -5.44 5.70
C ALA A 71 2.87 -6.39 4.65
N ASP A 72 4.02 -6.06 4.07
CA ASP A 72 4.74 -6.90 3.12
C ASP A 72 5.15 -8.25 3.74
N ALA A 73 5.78 -8.23 4.92
CA ALA A 73 6.14 -9.44 5.66
C ALA A 73 4.92 -10.30 6.04
N SER A 74 3.82 -9.66 6.42
CA SER A 74 2.58 -10.38 6.75
C SER A 74 1.91 -10.98 5.51
N MET A 75 2.12 -10.40 4.33
CA MET A 75 1.68 -10.98 3.07
C MET A 75 2.51 -12.22 2.71
N GLN A 76 3.80 -12.23 3.05
CA GLN A 76 4.64 -13.42 2.88
C GLN A 76 4.09 -14.63 3.65
N PHE A 77 3.61 -14.45 4.88
CA PHE A 77 2.95 -15.54 5.63
C PHE A 77 1.74 -16.13 4.90
N VAL A 78 1.04 -15.33 4.12
CA VAL A 78 -0.12 -15.78 3.33
C VAL A 78 0.35 -16.65 2.17
N TYR A 79 1.36 -16.19 1.43
CA TYR A 79 1.91 -16.99 0.32
C TYR A 79 2.59 -18.26 0.80
N ASP A 80 3.36 -18.21 1.90
CA ASP A 80 3.95 -19.39 2.50
C ASP A 80 2.87 -20.40 2.91
N PHE A 81 1.79 -19.93 3.56
CA PHE A 81 0.66 -20.77 3.91
C PHE A 81 -0.01 -21.43 2.70
N VAL A 82 -0.17 -20.70 1.59
CA VAL A 82 -0.74 -21.22 0.35
C VAL A 82 0.19 -22.26 -0.30
N ASN A 83 1.50 -21.98 -0.33
CA ASN A 83 2.51 -22.86 -0.92
C ASN A 83 2.74 -24.14 -0.13
N GLU A 84 2.48 -24.13 1.18
CA GLU A 84 2.51 -25.31 2.05
C GLU A 84 1.34 -26.28 1.79
N GLN A 85 0.30 -25.86 1.05
CA GLN A 85 -0.84 -26.73 0.77
C GLN A 85 -0.54 -27.73 -0.37
N PRO A 86 -1.00 -28.99 -0.26
CA PRO A 86 -0.79 -29.97 -1.32
C PRO A 86 -1.48 -29.53 -2.63
N PRO A 87 -0.90 -29.87 -3.81
CA PRO A 87 -1.48 -29.52 -5.09
C PRO A 87 -2.93 -29.99 -5.22
N ALA A 88 -3.75 -29.20 -5.92
CA ALA A 88 -5.18 -29.48 -6.13
C ALA A 88 -5.46 -30.84 -6.81
N GLU A 89 -4.45 -31.44 -7.45
CA GLU A 89 -4.51 -32.77 -8.06
C GLU A 89 -4.90 -33.88 -7.07
N ASN A 90 -4.60 -33.71 -5.78
CA ASN A 90 -5.00 -34.64 -4.73
C ASN A 90 -6.44 -34.41 -4.20
N ASN A 91 -7.16 -33.40 -4.71
CA ASN A 91 -8.50 -32.99 -4.27
C ASN A 91 -9.58 -33.18 -5.36
N GLY A 92 -9.52 -34.28 -6.12
CA GLY A 92 -10.64 -34.74 -6.94
C GLY A 92 -10.92 -33.93 -8.21
N GLY A 93 -9.89 -33.36 -8.86
CA GLY A 93 -10.01 -32.75 -10.19
C GLY A 93 -10.49 -31.29 -10.22
N ARG A 94 -10.42 -30.57 -9.10
CA ARG A 94 -10.60 -29.12 -9.12
C ARG A 94 -9.44 -28.47 -9.89
N SER A 95 -9.77 -27.69 -10.92
CA SER A 95 -8.82 -26.82 -11.63
C SER A 95 -7.95 -26.08 -10.61
N ALA A 96 -6.65 -26.01 -10.86
CA ALA A 96 -5.73 -25.23 -10.03
C ALA A 96 -6.32 -23.83 -9.84
N LEU A 97 -6.55 -23.45 -8.57
CA LEU A 97 -6.96 -22.09 -8.24
C LEU A 97 -5.79 -21.18 -8.59
N GLU A 98 -6.01 -20.24 -9.50
CA GLU A 98 -5.02 -19.21 -9.78
C GLU A 98 -4.92 -18.30 -8.56
N ILE A 99 -3.75 -18.25 -7.92
CA ILE A 99 -3.53 -17.43 -6.72
C ILE A 99 -3.04 -16.06 -7.17
N PRO A 100 -3.79 -14.97 -6.88
CA PRO A 100 -3.36 -13.64 -7.25
C PRO A 100 -1.99 -13.31 -6.66
N GLN A 101 -1.07 -12.84 -7.49
CA GLN A 101 0.24 -12.35 -7.05
C GLN A 101 0.14 -10.86 -6.80
N LEU A 102 0.19 -10.49 -5.54
CA LEU A 102 -0.03 -9.14 -5.00
C LEU A 102 1.14 -8.73 -4.10
N ARG A 103 1.56 -7.46 -4.19
CA ARG A 103 2.63 -6.88 -3.36
C ARG A 103 2.27 -5.49 -2.90
N PHE A 104 2.72 -5.09 -1.70
CA PHE A 104 2.62 -3.70 -1.26
C PHE A 104 3.65 -2.82 -1.99
N VAL A 105 3.30 -1.56 -2.26
CA VAL A 105 4.26 -0.60 -2.84
C VAL A 105 5.48 -0.45 -1.93
N ARG A 106 6.68 -0.38 -2.52
CA ARG A 106 7.91 -0.08 -1.77
C ARG A 106 7.87 1.37 -1.31
N THR A 107 8.35 1.59 -0.09
CA THR A 107 8.37 2.88 0.60
C THR A 107 9.78 3.25 1.03
N ALA A 108 10.09 4.55 1.03
CA ALA A 108 11.33 5.12 1.55
C ALA A 108 11.08 6.49 2.20
N LEU A 109 11.94 6.86 3.15
CA LEU A 109 11.98 8.19 3.72
C LEU A 109 12.94 9.06 2.91
N ALA A 110 12.52 10.28 2.57
CA ALA A 110 13.39 11.28 1.97
C ALA A 110 13.42 12.54 2.82
N ILE A 111 14.62 13.08 3.02
CA ILE A 111 14.85 14.33 3.73
C ILE A 111 15.52 15.28 2.75
N ALA A 112 14.93 16.46 2.56
CA ALA A 112 15.50 17.47 1.68
C ALA A 112 16.83 17.99 2.25
N GLU A 113 17.82 18.14 1.38
CA GLU A 113 19.10 18.76 1.69
C GLU A 113 18.97 20.30 1.59
N ASN A 114 18.13 20.87 2.46
CA ASN A 114 17.91 22.30 2.63
C ASN A 114 17.86 22.66 4.12
N ASP A 115 17.85 23.96 4.45
CA ASP A 115 17.87 24.42 5.84
C ASP A 115 16.64 23.95 6.65
N ASP A 116 15.52 23.72 5.97
CA ASP A 116 14.25 23.31 6.58
C ASP A 116 14.15 21.78 6.78
N HIS A 117 15.06 20.99 6.21
CA HIS A 117 15.07 19.52 6.26
C HIS A 117 13.69 18.87 6.03
N GLU A 118 12.94 19.39 5.07
CA GLU A 118 11.59 18.92 4.78
C GLU A 118 11.59 17.40 4.55
N THR A 119 10.70 16.70 5.25
CA THR A 119 10.66 15.24 5.23
C THR A 119 9.45 14.74 4.44
N TYR A 120 9.68 13.70 3.64
CA TYR A 120 8.74 13.15 2.68
C TYR A 120 8.74 11.62 2.73
N LEU A 121 7.58 11.03 2.46
CA LEU A 121 7.45 9.61 2.17
C LEU A 121 7.45 9.43 0.67
N LEU A 122 8.37 8.61 0.17
CA LEU A 122 8.41 8.18 -1.22
C LEU A 122 7.74 6.81 -1.33
N GLU A 123 6.92 6.64 -2.36
CA GLU A 123 6.28 5.39 -2.74
C GLU A 123 6.47 5.10 -4.22
N GLU A 124 6.50 3.81 -4.57
CA GLU A 124 6.34 3.37 -5.96
C GLU A 124 5.04 3.94 -6.55
N VAL A 125 5.10 4.38 -7.81
CA VAL A 125 3.89 4.77 -8.53
C VAL A 125 3.25 3.52 -9.10
N ILE A 126 2.00 3.26 -8.70
CA ILE A 126 1.12 2.29 -9.36
C ILE A 126 0.77 2.87 -10.74
N ASP A 127 1.19 2.21 -11.82
CA ASP A 127 0.93 2.68 -13.18
C ASP A 127 -0.46 2.21 -13.59
N GLU A 128 -1.47 3.09 -13.53
CA GLU A 128 -2.85 2.71 -13.82
C GLU A 128 -3.06 2.12 -15.23
N LYS A 129 -2.12 2.32 -16.16
CA LYS A 129 -2.17 1.68 -17.48
C LYS A 129 -1.72 0.23 -17.46
N GLN A 130 -0.80 -0.12 -16.55
CA GLN A 130 -0.25 -1.48 -16.41
C GLN A 130 -0.97 -2.26 -15.30
N ASP A 131 -1.18 -1.64 -14.15
CA ASP A 131 -1.77 -2.25 -12.94
C ASP A 131 -3.30 -2.11 -12.88
N GLY A 132 -3.86 -1.25 -13.73
CA GLY A 132 -5.25 -0.82 -13.67
C GLY A 132 -5.47 0.29 -12.64
N PRO A 133 -6.67 0.91 -12.62
CA PRO A 133 -6.99 1.98 -11.69
C PRO A 133 -6.86 1.50 -10.24
N PHE A 134 -6.48 2.42 -9.35
CA PHE A 134 -6.42 2.17 -7.91
C PHE A 134 -7.79 1.75 -7.36
N VAL A 135 -7.83 0.63 -6.62
CA VAL A 135 -9.06 0.08 -6.03
C VAL A 135 -8.85 -0.21 -4.55
N LYS A 136 -9.80 0.26 -3.74
CA LYS A 136 -9.91 -0.14 -2.33
C LYS A 136 -10.72 -1.43 -2.23
N TYR A 137 -10.04 -2.56 -2.05
CA TYR A 137 -10.66 -3.88 -2.02
C TYR A 137 -11.34 -4.22 -0.70
N ILE A 138 -10.83 -3.71 0.43
CA ILE A 138 -11.36 -3.94 1.78
C ILE A 138 -11.37 -2.62 2.53
N ASN A 139 -12.44 -2.37 3.30
CA ASN A 139 -12.56 -1.17 4.12
C ASN A 139 -12.07 -1.44 5.55
N ASN A 140 -11.60 -0.43 6.27
CA ASN A 140 -11.04 -0.60 7.62
C ASN A 140 -12.12 -0.91 8.66
N ASN A 141 -13.38 -0.65 8.31
CA ASN A 141 -14.53 -0.94 9.15
C ASN A 141 -15.21 -2.28 8.84
N SER A 142 -14.69 -3.07 7.89
CA SER A 142 -15.30 -4.33 7.46
C SER A 142 -14.28 -5.29 6.87
N ALA A 143 -14.27 -6.55 7.33
CA ALA A 143 -13.49 -7.62 6.71
C ALA A 143 -14.10 -8.13 5.39
N ALA A 144 -15.31 -7.67 5.04
CA ALA A 144 -15.95 -8.04 3.79
C ALA A 144 -15.33 -7.28 2.61
N PRO A 145 -15.03 -7.96 1.49
CA PRO A 145 -14.58 -7.30 0.27
C PRO A 145 -15.60 -6.27 -0.23
N ALA A 146 -15.10 -5.21 -0.85
CA ALA A 146 -15.93 -4.25 -1.55
C ALA A 146 -16.71 -4.96 -2.68
N PRO A 147 -17.98 -4.58 -2.93
CA PRO A 147 -18.76 -5.11 -4.03
C PRO A 147 -18.24 -4.53 -5.36
N LEU A 148 -17.33 -5.24 -6.01
CA LEU A 148 -16.69 -4.83 -7.27
C LEU A 148 -17.35 -5.54 -8.45
N ALA A 149 -17.62 -4.79 -9.53
CA ALA A 149 -18.29 -5.31 -10.72
C ALA A 149 -17.42 -6.25 -11.57
N SER A 150 -16.09 -6.07 -11.54
CA SER A 150 -15.14 -6.95 -12.24
C SER A 150 -14.95 -8.24 -11.47
N ALA A 151 -15.11 -9.38 -12.17
CA ALA A 151 -14.92 -10.71 -11.58
C ALA A 151 -13.50 -10.89 -11.01
N ASP A 152 -12.47 -10.50 -11.76
CA ASP A 152 -11.07 -10.60 -11.33
C ASP A 152 -10.80 -9.76 -10.09
N ARG A 153 -11.35 -8.54 -10.04
CA ARG A 153 -11.22 -7.68 -8.86
C ARG A 153 -12.00 -8.18 -7.66
N ALA A 154 -13.19 -8.72 -7.88
CA ALA A 154 -13.96 -9.37 -6.83
C ALA A 154 -13.20 -10.60 -6.29
N TYR A 155 -12.49 -11.33 -7.16
CA TYR A 155 -11.64 -12.45 -6.77
C TYR A 155 -10.41 -12.00 -5.97
N ILE A 156 -9.71 -10.94 -6.38
CA ILE A 156 -8.65 -10.29 -5.59
C ILE A 156 -9.19 -9.86 -4.21
N GLY A 157 -10.38 -9.25 -4.16
CA GLY A 157 -11.01 -8.86 -2.90
C GLY A 157 -11.26 -10.06 -1.97
N LYS A 158 -11.76 -11.18 -2.50
CA LYS A 158 -11.93 -12.43 -1.74
C LYS A 158 -10.59 -12.98 -1.25
N PHE A 159 -9.56 -12.99 -2.10
CA PHE A 159 -8.22 -13.42 -1.72
C PHE A 159 -7.65 -12.55 -0.59
N LEU A 160 -7.83 -11.23 -0.64
CA LEU A 160 -7.39 -10.34 0.43
C LEU A 160 -8.15 -10.55 1.75
N SER A 161 -9.42 -10.92 1.69
CA SER A 161 -10.20 -11.28 2.90
C SER A 161 -9.72 -12.62 3.48
N PHE A 162 -9.35 -13.57 2.62
CA PHE A 162 -8.65 -14.79 3.04
C PHE A 162 -7.26 -14.47 3.65
N ALA A 163 -6.47 -13.61 3.02
CA ALA A 163 -5.16 -13.18 3.50
C ALA A 163 -5.25 -12.58 4.92
N GLN A 164 -6.25 -11.71 5.14
CA GLN A 164 -6.61 -11.18 6.45
C GLN A 164 -6.84 -12.28 7.50
N HIS A 165 -7.59 -13.33 7.15
CA HIS A 165 -7.84 -14.46 8.05
C HIS A 165 -6.56 -15.24 8.39
N VAL A 166 -5.71 -15.51 7.39
CA VAL A 166 -4.43 -16.20 7.59
C VAL A 166 -3.52 -15.38 8.51
N GLN A 167 -3.40 -14.07 8.26
CA GLN A 167 -2.61 -13.16 9.08
C GLN A 167 -3.09 -13.11 10.53
N TYR A 168 -4.41 -13.01 10.74
CA TYR A 168 -4.98 -13.04 12.09
C TYR A 168 -4.62 -14.34 12.80
N THR A 169 -4.72 -15.48 12.12
CA THR A 169 -4.41 -16.79 12.70
C THR A 169 -2.92 -16.95 13.00
N LYS A 170 -2.05 -16.63 12.05
CA LYS A 170 -0.59 -16.76 12.16
C LYS A 170 0.01 -15.83 13.23
N THR A 171 -0.64 -14.70 13.51
CA THR A 171 -0.23 -13.76 14.57
C THR A 171 -0.85 -14.08 15.93
N GLY A 172 -1.60 -15.17 16.07
CA GLY A 172 -2.29 -15.53 17.30
C GLY A 172 -3.38 -14.53 17.69
N GLY A 173 -4.02 -13.92 16.69
CA GLY A 173 -5.10 -12.94 16.84
C GLY A 173 -4.65 -11.52 17.17
N ARG A 174 -3.35 -11.20 17.04
CA ARG A 174 -2.79 -9.92 17.49
C ARG A 174 -2.72 -8.85 16.42
N THR A 175 -2.77 -9.22 15.13
CA THR A 175 -2.61 -8.27 14.04
C THR A 175 -3.45 -8.68 12.84
N LEU A 176 -4.00 -7.68 12.17
CA LEU A 176 -4.76 -7.80 10.94
C LEU A 176 -4.35 -6.64 10.03
N LEU A 177 -3.99 -6.92 8.78
CA LEU A 177 -3.82 -5.86 7.80
C LEU A 177 -5.17 -5.40 7.28
N THR A 178 -5.44 -4.11 7.41
CA THR A 178 -6.60 -3.45 6.83
C THR A 178 -6.10 -2.31 5.93
N ASP A 179 -6.82 -1.99 4.84
CA ASP A 179 -6.45 -0.93 3.88
C ASP A 179 -5.19 -1.19 3.02
N ALA A 180 -5.16 -2.31 2.31
CA ALA A 180 -3.98 -2.62 1.51
C ALA A 180 -3.84 -1.72 0.26
N GLN A 181 -2.67 -1.10 0.08
CA GLN A 181 -2.25 -0.40 -1.15
C GLN A 181 -1.36 -1.34 -1.96
N ILE A 182 -1.93 -1.98 -2.97
CA ILE A 182 -1.38 -3.18 -3.61
C ILE A 182 -1.13 -2.97 -5.11
N ILE A 183 -0.02 -3.54 -5.58
CA ILE A 183 0.28 -3.81 -7.00
C ILE A 183 -0.23 -5.21 -7.36
N THR A 184 -0.93 -5.32 -8.48
CA THR A 184 -1.61 -6.53 -8.95
C THR A 184 -0.82 -7.37 -9.95
N HIS A 185 0.29 -6.83 -10.48
CA HIS A 185 1.24 -7.52 -11.37
C HIS A 185 2.69 -7.20 -10.95
N PRO A 186 3.10 -7.61 -9.73
CA PRO A 186 4.36 -7.20 -9.12
C PRO A 186 5.61 -7.84 -9.70
#